data_AF-A0A3M5J448-F1
#
_entry.id   AF-A0A3M5J448-F1
#
_cell.length_a   1.000
_cell.length_b   1.000
_cell.length_c   1.000
_cell.angle_alpha   90.00
_cell.angle_beta   90.00
_cell.angle_gamma   90.00
#
_symmetry.space_group_name_H-M   'P 1'
#
loop_
_entity.id
_entity.type
_entity.pdbx_description
1 polymer ?
#
loop_
_entity_poly.entity_id
_entity_poly.type
_entity_poly.pdbx_seq_one_letter_code
_entity_poly.pdbx_strand_id
1 'polypeptide(L)'
;MNIFGHDLDREPAALKRSIGVVPQEFNFNQFEKTFDIVVTQAGYYGIPAKIAKERAEQYLTQLGLWDKRDVPSRSLSGGMKRRLMIARALIHEPRLLILDEPTAGVDIELRRSMWTFLTELNQKGITIILTTHYLEEAEQLCRNIGIIDHGVIVQNTGMKQLLSTLTVETFVLDLKASWQTAPQLPGFPCRLLDSHTLEVQVDKNVGITALFSQLAFQNIEVLSLRNKSNRLEELFVSLVEKNLAKVAL
;
A
#
# COMPACT_ATOMS: atom_id res chain seq x y z
N MET A 1 7.99 -21.64 -15.44
CA MET A 1 8.08 -20.47 -14.53
C MET A 1 8.92 -20.90 -13.34
N ASN A 2 9.97 -20.16 -12.96
CA ASN A 2 10.88 -20.58 -11.88
C ASN A 2 10.79 -19.64 -10.68
N ILE A 3 10.56 -20.20 -9.49
CA ILE A 3 10.51 -19.47 -8.22
C ILE A 3 11.40 -20.19 -7.22
N PHE A 4 12.40 -19.47 -6.69
CA PHE A 4 13.37 -20.00 -5.72
C PHE A 4 14.09 -21.29 -6.14
N GLY A 5 14.26 -21.52 -7.45
CA GLY A 5 14.92 -22.72 -7.98
C GLY A 5 13.96 -23.86 -8.31
N HIS A 6 12.66 -23.72 -8.01
CA HIS A 6 11.64 -24.69 -8.38
C HIS A 6 10.90 -24.25 -9.63
N ASP A 7 10.77 -25.16 -10.60
CA ASP A 7 9.98 -24.92 -11.80
C ASP A 7 8.53 -25.38 -11.60
N LEU A 8 7.57 -24.57 -12.07
CA LEU A 8 6.14 -24.84 -11.92
C LEU A 8 5.68 -26.13 -12.59
N ASP A 9 6.22 -26.46 -13.76
CA ASP A 9 5.80 -27.60 -14.56
C ASP A 9 6.48 -28.89 -14.08
N ARG A 10 7.68 -28.78 -13.49
CA ARG A 10 8.47 -29.93 -13.02
C ARG A 10 8.30 -30.23 -11.53
N GLU A 11 8.21 -29.20 -10.69
CA GLU A 11 8.21 -29.30 -9.22
C GLU A 11 7.10 -28.46 -8.55
N PRO A 12 5.82 -28.64 -8.93
CA PRO A 12 4.73 -27.79 -8.48
C PRO A 12 4.53 -27.79 -6.96
N ALA A 13 4.77 -28.92 -6.28
CA ALA A 13 4.61 -29.02 -4.83
C ALA A 13 5.71 -28.28 -4.06
N ALA A 14 6.97 -28.33 -4.52
CA ALA A 14 8.07 -27.60 -3.90
C ALA A 14 7.95 -26.09 -4.12
N LEU A 15 7.51 -25.70 -5.32
CA LEU A 15 7.16 -24.31 -5.62
C LEU A 15 6.03 -23.81 -4.72
N LYS A 16 4.89 -24.53 -4.63
CA LYS A 16 3.75 -24.13 -3.78
C LYS A 16 4.13 -24.02 -2.31
N ARG A 17 5.02 -24.90 -1.81
CA ARG A 17 5.58 -24.81 -0.45
C ARG A 17 6.38 -23.52 -0.20
N SER A 18 6.90 -22.89 -1.23
CA SER A 18 7.66 -21.65 -1.10
C SER A 18 6.77 -20.39 -1.09
N ILE A 19 5.47 -20.53 -1.36
CA ILE A 19 4.56 -19.41 -1.60
C ILE A 19 3.38 -19.45 -0.61
N GLY A 20 3.11 -18.32 0.04
CA GLY A 20 1.85 -18.05 0.73
C GLY A 20 0.99 -17.14 -0.14
N VAL A 21 -0.29 -17.47 -0.31
CA VAL A 21 -1.21 -16.67 -1.12
C VAL A 21 -2.40 -16.26 -0.27
N VAL A 22 -2.71 -14.96 -0.29
CA VAL A 22 -3.89 -14.36 0.36
C VAL A 22 -4.75 -13.72 -0.73
N PRO A 23 -5.78 -14.41 -1.23
CA PRO A 23 -6.73 -13.83 -2.20
C PRO A 23 -7.60 -12.72 -1.58
N GLN A 24 -8.28 -11.97 -2.45
CA GLN A 24 -9.28 -10.96 -2.05
C GLN A 24 -10.47 -11.60 -1.31
N GLU A 25 -10.96 -12.73 -1.80
CA GLU A 25 -12.10 -13.46 -1.22
C GLU A 25 -11.69 -14.42 -0.09
N PHE A 26 -12.55 -14.55 0.93
CA PHE A 26 -12.33 -15.51 2.02
C PHE A 26 -12.60 -16.95 1.57
N ASN A 27 -11.60 -17.82 1.72
CA ASN A 27 -11.65 -19.21 1.24
C ASN A 27 -11.41 -20.27 2.34
N PHE A 28 -11.93 -20.02 3.54
CA PHE A 28 -11.92 -20.99 4.64
C PHE A 28 -13.34 -21.34 5.10
N ASN A 29 -13.46 -22.47 5.79
CA ASN A 29 -14.73 -22.94 6.32
C ASN A 29 -15.26 -21.97 7.39
N GLN A 30 -16.50 -21.53 7.21
CA GLN A 30 -17.16 -20.54 8.07
C GLN A 30 -17.51 -21.07 9.47
N PHE A 31 -17.58 -22.39 9.62
CA PHE A 31 -17.97 -23.05 10.87
C PHE A 31 -16.77 -23.48 11.72
N GLU A 32 -15.56 -23.50 11.14
CA GLU A 32 -14.34 -23.86 11.85
C GLU A 32 -13.86 -22.73 12.76
N LYS A 33 -13.21 -23.11 13.85
CA LYS A 33 -12.55 -22.17 14.75
C LYS A 33 -11.35 -21.52 14.07
N THR A 34 -11.07 -20.28 14.43
CA THR A 34 -9.89 -19.52 13.96
C THR A 34 -8.59 -20.32 14.10
N PHE A 35 -8.38 -20.99 15.25
CA PHE A 35 -7.20 -21.81 15.49
C PHE A 35 -7.12 -23.02 14.56
N ASP A 36 -8.23 -23.74 14.44
CA ASP A 36 -8.30 -24.98 13.67
C ASP A 36 -8.06 -24.72 12.19
N ILE A 37 -8.50 -23.59 11.65
CA ILE A 37 -8.23 -23.18 10.26
C ILE A 37 -6.72 -23.10 9.99
N VAL A 38 -5.96 -22.48 10.90
CA VAL A 38 -4.51 -22.31 10.75
C VAL A 38 -3.79 -23.65 10.91
N VAL A 39 -4.15 -24.44 11.93
CA VAL A 39 -3.52 -25.74 12.20
C VAL A 39 -3.83 -26.74 11.09
N THR A 40 -5.06 -26.76 10.56
CA THR A 40 -5.46 -27.63 9.45
C THR A 40 -4.68 -27.30 8.19
N GLN A 41 -4.45 -26.01 7.92
CA GLN A 41 -3.59 -25.60 6.80
C GLN A 41 -2.16 -26.16 6.94
N ALA A 42 -1.59 -26.15 8.15
CA ALA A 42 -0.28 -26.74 8.41
C ALA A 42 -0.24 -28.25 8.07
N GLY A 43 -1.34 -28.96 8.35
CA GLY A 43 -1.52 -30.37 8.02
C GLY A 43 -1.40 -30.66 6.52
N TYR A 44 -1.96 -29.81 5.66
CA TYR A 44 -1.81 -29.94 4.19
C TYR A 44 -0.35 -29.79 3.72
N TYR A 45 0.49 -29.11 4.50
CA TYR A 45 1.92 -28.97 4.25
C TYR A 45 2.79 -30.03 4.94
N GLY A 46 2.17 -31.00 5.63
CA GLY A 46 2.88 -32.06 6.35
C GLY A 46 3.58 -31.60 7.62
N ILE A 47 3.16 -30.46 8.20
CA ILE A 47 3.77 -29.91 9.41
C ILE A 47 3.23 -30.67 10.63
N PRO A 48 4.10 -31.19 11.52
CA PRO A 48 3.67 -31.88 12.73
C PRO A 48 2.75 -31.03 13.60
N ALA A 49 1.69 -31.63 14.14
CA ALA A 49 0.66 -30.91 14.91
C ALA A 49 1.21 -30.08 16.07
N LYS A 50 2.26 -30.57 16.75
CA LYS A 50 2.91 -29.82 17.83
C LYS A 50 3.49 -28.48 17.32
N ILE A 51 4.27 -28.54 16.25
CA ILE A 51 4.88 -27.36 15.61
C ILE A 51 3.79 -26.44 15.04
N ALA A 52 2.75 -27.02 14.42
CA ALA A 52 1.63 -26.26 13.88
C ALA A 52 0.90 -25.44 14.95
N LYS A 53 0.68 -26.01 16.14
CA LYS A 53 0.04 -25.31 17.27
C LYS A 53 0.88 -24.15 17.79
N GLU A 54 2.19 -24.37 17.97
CA GLU A 54 3.13 -23.33 18.41
C GLU A 54 3.17 -22.16 17.40
N ARG A 55 3.26 -22.46 16.10
CA ARG A 55 3.23 -21.43 15.05
C ARG A 55 1.88 -20.73 14.93
N ALA A 56 0.78 -21.47 15.06
CA ALA A 56 -0.57 -20.89 15.03
C ALA A 56 -0.75 -19.88 16.17
N GLU A 57 -0.31 -20.21 17.38
CA GLU A 57 -0.31 -19.28 18.51
C GLU A 57 0.53 -18.04 18.23
N GLN A 58 1.76 -18.21 17.73
CA GLN A 58 2.63 -17.10 17.38
C GLN A 58 1.97 -16.15 16.36
N TYR A 59 1.49 -16.65 15.23
CA TYR A 59 0.92 -15.82 14.17
C TYR A 59 -0.42 -15.20 14.56
N LEU A 60 -1.29 -15.95 15.23
CA LEU A 60 -2.55 -15.40 15.72
C LEU A 60 -2.32 -14.33 16.79
N THR A 61 -1.28 -14.45 17.61
CA THR A 61 -0.91 -13.41 18.59
C THR A 61 -0.41 -12.15 17.88
N GLN A 62 0.55 -12.30 16.94
CA GLN A 62 1.11 -11.18 16.18
C GLN A 62 0.04 -10.42 15.37
N LEU A 63 -1.01 -11.12 14.93
CA LEU A 63 -2.13 -10.54 14.19
C LEU A 63 -3.31 -10.11 15.07
N GLY A 64 -3.21 -10.20 16.39
CA GLY A 64 -4.25 -9.76 17.33
C GLY A 64 -5.53 -10.60 17.27
N LEU A 65 -5.41 -11.90 17.02
CA LEU A 65 -6.51 -12.87 16.88
C LEU A 65 -6.47 -14.00 17.92
N TRP A 66 -5.47 -14.04 18.80
CA TRP A 66 -5.33 -15.12 19.78
C TRP A 66 -6.52 -15.27 20.73
N ASP A 67 -7.12 -14.15 21.15
CA ASP A 67 -8.33 -14.16 22.00
C ASP A 67 -9.57 -14.69 21.26
N LYS A 68 -9.51 -14.82 19.94
CA LYS A 68 -10.57 -15.37 19.08
C LYS A 68 -10.24 -16.75 18.54
N ARG A 69 -9.19 -17.40 19.05
CA ARG A 69 -8.73 -18.73 18.60
C ARG A 69 -9.85 -19.79 18.63
N ASP A 70 -10.72 -19.73 19.63
CA ASP A 70 -11.84 -20.67 19.82
C ASP A 70 -13.17 -20.22 19.18
N VAL A 71 -13.17 -19.08 18.50
CA VAL A 71 -14.37 -18.50 17.88
C VAL A 71 -14.50 -19.02 16.44
N PRO A 72 -15.71 -19.43 16.00
CA PRO A 72 -15.97 -19.78 14.62
C PRO A 72 -15.70 -18.60 13.66
N SER A 73 -15.09 -18.87 12.51
CA SER A 73 -14.63 -17.83 11.59
C SER A 73 -15.76 -16.95 11.03
N ARG A 74 -17.00 -17.46 10.93
CA ARG A 74 -18.19 -16.66 10.54
C ARG A 74 -18.44 -15.47 11.47
N SER A 75 -18.10 -15.59 12.75
CA SER A 75 -18.31 -14.58 13.78
C SER A 75 -17.21 -13.51 13.82
N LEU A 76 -16.18 -13.64 12.98
CA LEU A 76 -15.12 -12.64 12.83
C LEU A 76 -15.57 -11.49 11.92
N SER A 77 -15.12 -10.27 12.23
CA SER A 77 -15.27 -9.13 11.32
C SER A 77 -14.46 -9.33 10.03
N GLY A 78 -14.74 -8.55 8.98
CA GLY A 78 -13.99 -8.63 7.71
C GLY A 78 -12.48 -8.47 7.91
N GLY A 79 -12.05 -7.46 8.68
CA GLY A 79 -10.63 -7.26 9.00
C GLY A 79 -10.01 -8.39 9.84
N MET A 80 -10.79 -9.02 10.72
CA MET A 80 -10.33 -10.23 11.44
C MET A 80 -10.16 -11.43 10.49
N LYS A 81 -11.11 -11.64 9.58
CA LYS A 81 -11.03 -12.70 8.55
C LYS A 81 -9.82 -12.50 7.64
N ARG A 82 -9.52 -11.26 7.26
CA ARG A 82 -8.35 -10.92 6.44
C ARG A 82 -7.03 -11.20 7.17
N ARG A 83 -6.93 -10.87 8.45
CA ARG A 83 -5.76 -11.24 9.27
C ARG A 83 -5.64 -12.75 9.45
N LEU A 84 -6.75 -13.46 9.62
CA LEU A 84 -6.74 -14.93 9.67
C LEU A 84 -6.22 -15.54 8.35
N MET A 85 -6.57 -14.97 7.20
CA MET A 85 -6.01 -15.38 5.91
C MET A 85 -4.48 -15.24 5.87
N ILE A 86 -3.95 -14.14 6.39
CA ILE A 86 -2.50 -13.91 6.47
C ILE A 86 -1.85 -14.94 7.40
N ALA A 87 -2.41 -15.17 8.59
CA ALA A 87 -1.90 -16.20 9.52
C ALA A 87 -1.84 -17.59 8.87
N ARG A 88 -2.92 -17.95 8.15
CA ARG A 88 -3.01 -19.20 7.40
C ARG A 88 -1.97 -19.28 6.29
N ALA A 89 -1.72 -18.20 5.55
CA ALA A 89 -0.73 -18.18 4.49
C ALA A 89 0.72 -18.26 4.99
N LEU A 90 0.98 -17.93 6.26
CA LEU A 90 2.31 -17.93 6.88
C LEU A 90 2.67 -19.20 7.63
N ILE A 91 1.70 -20.09 7.88
CA ILE A 91 1.88 -21.25 8.77
C ILE A 91 3.00 -22.20 8.32
N HIS A 92 3.21 -22.30 7.00
CA HIS A 92 4.27 -23.09 6.38
C HIS A 92 5.56 -22.31 6.10
N GLU A 93 5.67 -21.09 6.64
CA GLU A 93 6.85 -20.21 6.55
C GLU A 93 7.33 -20.01 5.10
N PRO A 94 6.48 -19.47 4.22
CA PRO A 94 6.84 -19.28 2.82
C PRO A 94 7.95 -18.25 2.66
N ARG A 95 8.71 -18.39 1.56
CA ARG A 95 9.74 -17.43 1.16
C ARG A 95 9.16 -16.26 0.37
N LEU A 96 8.01 -16.46 -0.28
CA LEU A 96 7.23 -15.45 -1.01
C LEU A 96 5.80 -15.39 -0.47
N LEU A 97 5.33 -14.21 -0.11
CA LEU A 97 3.95 -13.94 0.25
C LEU A 97 3.30 -13.08 -0.84
N ILE A 98 2.15 -13.52 -1.36
CA ILE A 98 1.35 -12.78 -2.34
C ILE A 98 0.05 -12.35 -1.65
N LEU A 99 -0.22 -11.05 -1.66
CA LEU A 99 -1.34 -10.42 -0.98
C LEU A 99 -2.21 -9.68 -1.98
N ASP A 100 -3.47 -10.10 -2.10
CA ASP A 100 -4.42 -9.45 -2.98
C ASP A 100 -5.33 -8.47 -2.22
N GLU A 101 -5.07 -7.18 -2.39
CA GLU A 101 -5.69 -6.07 -1.66
C GLU A 101 -5.77 -6.30 -0.13
N PRO A 102 -4.64 -6.47 0.56
CA PRO A 102 -4.63 -6.97 1.94
C PRO A 102 -5.40 -6.06 2.90
N THR A 103 -5.46 -4.74 2.66
CA THR A 103 -6.05 -3.78 3.58
C THR A 103 -7.44 -3.27 3.16
N ALA A 104 -8.02 -3.83 2.09
CA ALA A 104 -9.37 -3.48 1.66
C ALA A 104 -10.42 -3.81 2.73
N GLY A 105 -11.26 -2.83 3.08
CA GLY A 105 -12.31 -2.96 4.09
C GLY A 105 -11.81 -3.05 5.53
N VAL A 106 -10.54 -2.70 5.78
CA VAL A 106 -9.93 -2.66 7.12
C VAL A 106 -9.87 -1.22 7.62
N ASP A 107 -10.22 -1.02 8.90
CA ASP A 107 -10.14 0.27 9.57
C ASP A 107 -8.70 0.79 9.69
N ILE A 108 -8.53 2.11 9.88
CA ILE A 108 -7.25 2.84 9.84
C ILE A 108 -6.25 2.28 10.86
N GLU A 109 -6.68 2.02 12.10
CA GLU A 109 -5.78 1.52 13.15
C GLU A 109 -5.25 0.12 12.80
N LEU A 110 -6.14 -0.75 12.35
CA LEU A 110 -5.80 -2.12 11.95
C LEU A 110 -4.91 -2.15 10.70
N ARG A 111 -5.11 -1.22 9.77
CA ARG A 111 -4.26 -1.06 8.59
C ARG A 111 -2.81 -0.78 8.97
N ARG A 112 -2.58 0.16 9.90
CA ARG A 112 -1.23 0.48 10.39
C ARG A 112 -0.57 -0.72 11.08
N SER A 113 -1.30 -1.44 11.93
CA SER A 113 -0.80 -2.66 12.57
C SER A 113 -0.38 -3.70 11.54
N MET A 114 -1.19 -3.91 10.50
CA MET A 114 -0.84 -4.83 9.41
C MET A 114 0.39 -4.36 8.63
N TRP A 115 0.52 -3.07 8.34
CA TRP A 115 1.68 -2.53 7.66
C TRP A 115 2.98 -2.76 8.44
N THR A 116 2.96 -2.53 9.75
CA THR A 116 4.09 -2.84 10.63
C THR A 116 4.44 -4.33 10.56
N PHE A 117 3.43 -5.20 10.67
CA PHE A 117 3.62 -6.64 10.59
C PHE A 117 4.24 -7.10 9.25
N LEU A 118 3.72 -6.62 8.13
CA LEU A 118 4.26 -6.95 6.80
C LEU A 118 5.69 -6.41 6.61
N THR A 119 5.98 -5.23 7.15
CA THR A 119 7.32 -4.64 7.13
C THR A 119 8.31 -5.50 7.90
N GLU A 120 7.95 -5.95 9.11
CA GLU A 120 8.77 -6.86 9.92
C GLU A 120 9.01 -8.20 9.22
N LEU A 121 8.00 -8.76 8.55
CA LEU A 121 8.17 -9.99 7.76
C LEU A 121 9.13 -9.79 6.59
N ASN A 122 9.05 -8.65 5.91
CA ASN A 122 9.99 -8.34 4.82
C ASN A 122 11.42 -8.17 5.34
N GLN A 123 11.60 -7.55 6.51
CA GLN A 123 12.91 -7.43 7.17
C GLN A 123 13.49 -8.78 7.60
N LYS A 124 12.64 -9.76 7.94
CA LYS A 124 13.04 -11.15 8.21
C LYS A 124 13.40 -11.95 6.94
N GLY A 125 13.31 -11.35 5.76
CA GLY A 125 13.73 -11.93 4.49
C GLY A 125 12.62 -12.53 3.64
N ILE A 126 11.35 -12.41 4.05
CA ILE A 126 10.21 -12.86 3.22
C ILE A 126 10.00 -11.85 2.08
N THR A 127 9.94 -12.35 0.85
CA THR A 127 9.58 -11.52 -0.31
C THR A 127 8.07 -11.30 -0.30
N ILE A 128 7.60 -10.07 -0.45
CA ILE A 128 6.17 -9.76 -0.46
C ILE A 128 5.81 -9.11 -1.80
N ILE A 129 4.77 -9.63 -2.44
CA ILE A 129 4.09 -9.01 -3.57
C ILE A 129 2.70 -8.65 -3.07
N LEU A 130 2.31 -7.39 -3.20
CA LEU A 130 0.96 -6.95 -2.87
C LEU A 130 0.35 -6.21 -4.06
N THR A 131 -0.93 -6.42 -4.29
CA THR A 131 -1.76 -5.60 -5.17
C THR A 131 -2.55 -4.63 -4.30
N THR A 132 -2.68 -3.40 -4.77
CA THR A 132 -3.43 -2.37 -4.06
C THR A 132 -3.84 -1.27 -5.02
N HIS A 133 -5.04 -0.75 -4.85
CA HIS A 133 -5.46 0.53 -5.42
C HIS A 133 -5.19 1.70 -4.47
N TYR A 134 -4.75 1.43 -3.24
CA TYR A 134 -4.38 2.47 -2.27
C TYR A 134 -2.91 2.83 -2.43
N LEU A 135 -2.64 3.96 -3.08
CA LEU A 135 -1.27 4.36 -3.39
C LEU A 135 -0.44 4.66 -2.12
N GLU A 136 -1.07 5.10 -1.03
CA GLU A 136 -0.43 5.26 0.27
C GLU A 136 0.17 3.94 0.79
N GLU A 137 -0.52 2.82 0.58
CA GLU A 137 -0.01 1.50 0.97
C GLU A 137 1.23 1.11 0.16
N ALA A 138 1.20 1.36 -1.16
CA ALA A 138 2.35 1.14 -2.00
C ALA A 138 3.53 2.00 -1.56
N GLU A 139 3.32 3.30 -1.30
CA GLU A 139 4.36 4.23 -0.83
C GLU A 139 5.00 3.77 0.49
N GLN A 140 4.17 3.32 1.43
CA GLN A 140 4.61 2.95 2.77
C GLN A 140 5.33 1.59 2.80
N LEU A 141 4.90 0.61 2.00
CA LEU A 141 5.38 -0.78 2.08
C LEU A 141 6.38 -1.16 1.00
N CYS A 142 6.32 -0.54 -0.19
CA CYS A 142 6.98 -1.07 -1.37
C CYS A 142 8.27 -0.32 -1.70
N ARG A 143 9.34 -1.07 -1.96
CA ARG A 143 10.59 -0.54 -2.54
C ARG A 143 10.50 -0.39 -4.05
N ASN A 144 9.75 -1.27 -4.71
CA ASN A 144 9.53 -1.31 -6.15
C ASN A 144 8.03 -1.30 -6.43
N ILE A 145 7.64 -0.71 -7.55
CA ILE A 145 6.25 -0.59 -7.96
C ILE A 145 6.12 -0.96 -9.43
N GLY A 146 5.11 -1.78 -9.72
CA GLY A 146 4.62 -2.07 -11.06
C GLY A 146 3.24 -1.46 -11.22
N ILE A 147 3.05 -0.58 -12.20
CA ILE A 147 1.73 -0.04 -12.54
C ILE A 147 1.20 -0.84 -13.71
N ILE A 148 0.01 -1.41 -13.55
CA ILE A 148 -0.68 -2.19 -14.56
C ILE A 148 -1.87 -1.38 -15.06
N ASP A 149 -1.98 -1.25 -16.38
CA ASP A 149 -3.10 -0.61 -17.05
C ASP A 149 -3.51 -1.46 -18.26
N HIS A 150 -4.80 -1.74 -18.39
CA HIS A 150 -5.35 -2.64 -19.43
C HIS A 150 -4.58 -3.97 -19.63
N GLY A 151 -4.10 -4.57 -18.55
CA GLY A 151 -3.38 -5.85 -18.57
C GLY A 151 -1.90 -5.76 -18.96
N VAL A 152 -1.36 -4.54 -19.14
CA VAL A 152 0.03 -4.30 -19.50
C VAL A 152 0.73 -3.55 -18.36
N ILE A 153 1.98 -3.92 -18.07
CA ILE A 153 2.81 -3.15 -17.14
C ILE A 153 3.29 -1.89 -17.85
N VAL A 154 2.72 -0.74 -17.48
CA VAL A 154 3.07 0.57 -18.06
C VAL A 154 4.26 1.21 -17.36
N GLN A 155 4.53 0.81 -16.12
CA GLN A 155 5.68 1.29 -15.35
C GLN A 155 6.20 0.18 -14.45
N ASN A 156 7.52 0.04 -14.39
CA ASN A 156 8.21 -0.87 -13.47
C ASN A 156 9.50 -0.19 -12.99
N THR A 157 9.49 0.29 -11.74
CA THR A 157 10.61 1.08 -11.22
C THR A 157 10.67 1.05 -9.69
N GLY A 158 11.73 1.61 -9.11
CA GLY A 158 11.82 1.84 -7.68
C GLY A 158 10.88 2.95 -7.23
N MET A 159 10.27 2.82 -6.04
CA MET A 159 9.34 3.82 -5.51
C MET A 159 9.99 5.22 -5.44
N LYS A 160 11.24 5.29 -4.98
CA LYS A 160 12.01 6.54 -4.94
C LYS A 160 12.20 7.16 -6.32
N GLN A 161 12.46 6.32 -7.33
CA GLN A 161 12.65 6.79 -8.71
C GLN A 161 11.32 7.29 -9.28
N LEU A 162 10.21 6.57 -9.04
CA LEU A 162 8.87 7.03 -9.43
C LEU A 162 8.54 8.39 -8.82
N LEU A 163 8.73 8.56 -7.51
CA LEU A 163 8.45 9.82 -6.83
C LEU A 163 9.38 10.97 -7.27
N SER A 164 10.56 10.65 -7.79
CA SER A 164 11.50 11.65 -8.33
C SER A 164 11.09 12.20 -9.70
N THR A 165 10.25 11.48 -10.47
CA THR A 165 9.76 11.99 -11.77
C THR A 165 8.76 13.14 -11.59
N LEU A 166 8.23 13.34 -10.39
CA LEU A 166 7.46 14.53 -10.03
C LEU A 166 8.42 15.70 -9.85
N THR A 167 8.51 16.54 -10.88
CA THR A 167 9.24 17.81 -10.85
C THR A 167 8.45 18.92 -10.17
N VAL A 168 7.13 18.79 -10.08
CA VAL A 168 6.23 19.78 -9.49
C VAL A 168 5.71 19.27 -8.15
N GLU A 169 5.73 20.14 -7.14
CA GLU A 169 5.08 19.93 -5.85
C GLU A 169 3.98 20.95 -5.66
N THR A 170 2.81 20.50 -5.20
CA THR A 170 1.68 21.37 -4.92
C THR A 170 1.65 21.71 -3.44
N PHE A 171 1.73 23.00 -3.12
CA PHE A 171 1.63 23.53 -1.77
C PHE A 171 0.29 24.22 -1.56
N VAL A 172 -0.21 24.14 -0.33
CA VAL A 172 -1.36 24.89 0.13
C VAL A 172 -0.90 25.86 1.21
N LEU A 173 -1.13 27.14 0.96
CA LEU A 173 -0.73 28.27 1.77
C LEU A 173 -1.97 28.86 2.45
N ASP A 174 -1.91 29.04 3.77
CA ASP A 174 -2.93 29.82 4.48
C ASP A 174 -2.49 31.28 4.54
N LEU A 175 -3.33 32.18 4.04
CA LEU A 175 -3.07 33.62 3.91
C LEU A 175 -3.74 34.38 5.05
N LYS A 176 -3.03 35.39 5.58
CA LYS A 176 -3.57 36.24 6.65
C LYS A 176 -4.73 37.12 6.20
N ALA A 177 -4.62 37.71 5.01
CA ALA A 177 -5.65 38.55 4.42
C ALA A 177 -6.62 37.72 3.56
N SER A 178 -7.84 38.23 3.37
CA SER A 178 -8.83 37.66 2.47
C SER A 178 -8.61 38.15 1.04
N TRP A 179 -8.61 37.24 0.07
CA TRP A 179 -8.39 37.51 -1.35
C TRP A 179 -9.59 37.07 -2.18
N GLN A 180 -10.01 37.93 -3.12
CA GLN A 180 -11.08 37.61 -4.08
C GLN A 180 -10.56 37.02 -5.39
N THR A 181 -9.30 37.31 -5.73
CA THR A 181 -8.66 36.85 -6.97
C THR A 181 -7.26 36.32 -6.64
N ALA A 182 -6.87 35.24 -7.32
CA ALA A 182 -5.56 34.64 -7.10
C ALA A 182 -4.46 35.61 -7.54
N PRO A 183 -3.39 35.77 -6.74
CA PRO A 183 -2.28 36.65 -7.09
C PRO A 183 -1.59 36.15 -8.37
N GLN A 184 -1.06 37.07 -9.15
CA GLN A 184 -0.26 36.71 -10.32
C GLN A 184 1.15 36.37 -9.86
N LEU A 185 1.52 35.08 -9.95
CA LEU A 185 2.82 34.57 -9.57
C LEU A 185 3.53 33.97 -10.80
N PRO A 186 4.32 34.76 -11.56
CA PRO A 186 4.99 34.26 -12.75
C PRO A 186 5.87 33.04 -12.46
N GLY A 187 5.63 31.95 -13.19
CA GLY A 187 6.33 30.68 -12.99
C GLY A 187 5.75 29.78 -11.90
N PHE A 188 4.70 30.23 -11.21
CA PHE A 188 4.02 29.46 -10.16
C PHE A 188 2.52 29.41 -10.45
N PRO A 189 2.04 28.38 -11.18
CA PRO A 189 0.62 28.17 -11.38
C PRO A 189 -0.09 28.10 -10.02
N CYS A 190 -1.03 28.99 -9.77
CA CYS A 190 -1.75 29.05 -8.50
C CYS A 190 -3.25 29.28 -8.69
N ARG A 191 -4.03 28.81 -7.73
CA ARG A 191 -5.47 29.07 -7.64
C ARG A 191 -5.89 29.25 -6.19
N LEU A 192 -6.87 30.11 -5.95
CA LEU A 192 -7.52 30.20 -4.64
C LEU A 192 -8.48 29.03 -4.47
N LEU A 193 -8.36 28.29 -3.36
CA LEU A 193 -9.33 27.27 -2.95
C LEU A 193 -10.50 27.92 -2.20
N ASP A 194 -10.20 28.95 -1.40
CA ASP A 194 -11.14 29.83 -0.72
C ASP A 194 -10.49 31.21 -0.53
N SER A 195 -11.14 32.12 0.20
CA SER A 195 -10.64 33.49 0.36
C SER A 195 -9.36 33.61 1.17
N HIS A 196 -8.96 32.57 1.92
CA HIS A 196 -7.75 32.54 2.74
C HIS A 196 -6.76 31.45 2.33
N THR A 197 -7.11 30.59 1.38
CA THR A 197 -6.30 29.42 1.04
C THR A 197 -5.86 29.49 -0.42
N LEU A 198 -4.54 29.56 -0.64
CA LEU A 198 -3.92 29.56 -1.96
C LEU A 198 -3.24 28.22 -2.23
N GLU A 199 -3.64 27.54 -3.29
CA GLU A 199 -2.92 26.38 -3.83
C GLU A 199 -1.94 26.86 -4.89
N VAL A 200 -0.68 26.40 -4.81
CA VAL A 200 0.38 26.79 -5.73
C VAL A 200 1.25 25.61 -6.10
N GLN A 201 1.53 25.48 -7.40
CA GLN A 201 2.46 24.50 -7.95
C GLN A 201 3.87 25.11 -8.02
N VAL A 202 4.84 24.39 -7.47
CA VAL A 202 6.24 24.80 -7.41
C VAL A 202 7.09 23.73 -8.09
N ASP A 203 7.82 24.13 -9.13
CA ASP A 203 8.85 23.27 -9.72
C ASP A 203 10.05 23.15 -8.77
N LYS A 204 10.53 21.94 -8.53
CA LYS A 204 11.66 21.63 -7.65
C LYS A 204 12.94 22.35 -8.05
N ASN A 205 13.14 22.65 -9.33
CA ASN A 205 14.32 23.37 -9.81
C ASN A 205 14.27 24.87 -9.48
N VAL A 206 13.07 25.43 -9.38
CA VAL A 206 12.85 26.83 -9.00
C VAL A 206 12.87 26.98 -7.47
N GLY A 207 12.26 26.02 -6.77
CA GLY A 207 12.22 25.97 -5.32
C GLY A 207 11.24 26.96 -4.68
N ILE A 208 10.92 26.70 -3.41
CA ILE A 208 9.91 27.43 -2.64
C ILE A 208 10.36 28.86 -2.29
N THR A 209 11.66 29.12 -2.20
CA THR A 209 12.19 30.45 -1.84
C THR A 209 11.82 31.54 -2.85
N ALA A 210 11.83 31.20 -4.15
CA ALA A 210 11.45 32.13 -5.21
C ALA A 210 9.94 32.47 -5.14
N LEU A 211 9.10 31.51 -4.77
CA LEU A 211 7.67 31.72 -4.51
C LEU A 211 7.47 32.73 -3.36
N PHE A 212 8.10 32.51 -2.20
CA PHE A 212 7.97 33.43 -1.06
C PHE A 212 8.48 34.83 -1.36
N SER A 213 9.50 34.95 -2.21
CA SER A 213 10.02 36.27 -2.64
C SER A 213 8.97 37.05 -3.43
N GLN A 214 8.22 36.40 -4.32
CA GLN A 214 7.13 37.04 -5.06
C GLN A 214 5.94 37.37 -4.17
N LEU A 215 5.58 36.48 -3.24
CA LEU A 215 4.52 36.73 -2.25
C LEU A 215 4.86 37.94 -1.37
N ALA A 216 6.10 38.02 -0.89
CA ALA A 216 6.58 39.15 -0.09
C ALA A 216 6.57 40.48 -0.88
N PHE A 217 6.97 40.46 -2.16
CA PHE A 217 6.91 41.66 -3.02
C PHE A 217 5.48 42.20 -3.18
N GLN A 218 4.49 41.32 -3.15
CA GLN A 218 3.07 41.67 -3.21
C GLN A 218 2.43 41.90 -1.83
N ASN A 219 3.22 41.95 -0.75
CA ASN A 219 2.77 42.07 0.65
C ASN A 219 1.77 40.97 1.07
N ILE A 220 1.92 39.76 0.53
CA ILE A 220 1.09 38.61 0.87
C ILE A 220 1.73 37.87 2.04
N GLU A 221 1.12 37.97 3.22
CA GLU A 221 1.53 37.23 4.42
C GLU A 221 0.95 35.81 4.43
N VAL A 222 1.85 34.82 4.46
CA VAL A 222 1.53 33.41 4.63
C VAL A 222 1.67 33.04 6.11
N LEU A 223 0.60 32.50 6.69
CA LEU A 223 0.56 32.01 8.07
C LEU A 223 1.07 30.58 8.20
N SER A 224 0.77 29.73 7.21
CA SER A 224 1.11 28.31 7.22
C SER A 224 1.31 27.78 5.80
N LEU A 225 2.16 26.76 5.67
CA LEU A 225 2.42 26.02 4.43
C LEU A 225 2.27 24.53 4.73
N ARG A 226 1.44 23.86 3.94
CA ARG A 226 1.32 22.39 3.93
C ARG A 226 1.54 21.87 2.51
N ASN A 227 2.15 20.70 2.39
CA ASN A 227 2.21 19.99 1.12
C ASN A 227 0.83 19.36 0.86
N LYS A 228 0.37 19.38 -0.38
CA LYS A 228 -0.85 18.67 -0.75
C LYS A 228 -0.54 17.18 -0.80
N SER A 229 -1.09 16.44 0.16
CA SER A 229 -1.01 14.98 0.19
C SER A 229 -1.76 14.44 -1.03
N ASN A 230 -1.02 13.87 -2.00
CA ASN A 230 -1.40 12.84 -3.00
C ASN A 230 -0.51 12.89 -4.26
N ARG A 231 0.80 13.02 -4.06
CA ARG A 231 1.82 13.03 -5.13
C ARG A 231 1.74 11.79 -6.04
N LEU A 232 1.55 10.62 -5.43
CA LEU A 232 1.44 9.36 -6.16
C LEU A 232 0.14 9.24 -6.96
N GLU A 233 -0.96 9.80 -6.46
CA GLU A 233 -2.26 9.79 -7.16
C GLU A 233 -2.21 10.67 -8.41
N GLU A 234 -1.70 11.89 -8.29
CA GLU A 234 -1.50 12.78 -9.44
C GLU A 234 -0.59 12.13 -10.49
N LEU A 235 0.47 11.45 -10.05
CA LEU A 235 1.35 10.70 -10.94
C LEU A 235 0.60 9.57 -11.64
N PHE A 236 -0.18 8.79 -10.91
CA PHE A 236 -0.95 7.67 -11.45
C PHE A 236 -1.94 8.14 -12.52
N VAL A 237 -2.73 9.17 -12.22
CA VAL A 237 -3.67 9.78 -13.19
C VAL A 237 -2.93 10.23 -14.44
N SER A 238 -1.81 10.94 -14.29
CA SER A 238 -1.03 11.42 -15.44
C SER A 238 -0.46 10.30 -16.32
N LEU A 239 -0.11 9.15 -15.73
CA LEU A 239 0.40 8.00 -16.47
C LEU A 239 -0.71 7.29 -17.24
N VAL A 240 -1.88 7.11 -16.61
CA VAL A 240 -3.05 6.47 -17.23
C VAL A 240 -3.59 7.35 -18.37
N GLU A 241 -3.69 8.66 -18.18
CA GLU A 241 -4.11 9.59 -19.25
C GLU A 241 -3.16 9.59 -20.45
N LYS A 242 -1.84 9.59 -20.20
CA LYS A 242 -0.84 9.48 -21.27
C LYS A 242 -0.93 8.16 -22.03
N ASN A 243 -1.28 7.07 -21.35
CA ASN A 243 -1.43 5.77 -21.99
C ASN A 243 -2.71 5.70 -22.83
N LEU A 244 -3.84 6.19 -22.32
CA LEU A 244 -5.09 6.36 -23.08
C LEU A 244 -4.86 7.16 -24.38
N ALA A 245 -4.08 8.24 -24.32
CA ALA A 245 -3.73 9.03 -25.49
C ALA A 245 -2.87 8.27 -26.52
N LYS A 246 -2.07 7.29 -26.10
CA LYS A 246 -1.26 6.44 -27.01
C LYS A 246 -2.04 5.30 -27.63
N VAL A 247 -3.06 4.78 -26.94
CA VAL A 247 -3.90 3.67 -27.44
C VAL A 247 -5.03 4.18 -28.36
N ALA A 248 -5.41 5.45 -28.25
CA ALA A 248 -6.41 6.10 -29.11
C ALA A 248 -5.88 6.56 -30.49
N LEU A 249 -4.61 6.27 -30.81
CA LEU A 249 -3.94 6.53 -32.10
C LEU A 249 -3.62 5.20 -32.79
#